data_AF-A0A4Q5QMJ4-F1
#
_entry.id   AF-A0A4Q5QMJ4-F1
#
_cell.length_a   1.000
_cell.length_b   1.000
_cell.length_c   1.000
_cell.angle_alpha   90.00
_cell.angle_beta   90.00
_cell.angle_gamma   90.00
#
_symmetry.space_group_name_H-M   'P 1'
#
loop_
_entity.id
_entity.type
_entity.pdbx_description
1 polymer ?
#
loop_
_entity_poly.entity_id
_entity_poly.type
_entity_poly.pdbx_seq_one_letter_code
_entity_poly.pdbx_strand_id
1 'polypeptide(L)'
;MVYHDYYRTYGKAKEAFLDIHADDIETFQFTYDDPDLGLALVTLCASMYDEPDFLFLVSAGPLEDILRKPDQNILARVVAEARKSARFRWMLTGIFLHAISDVTRPVIVLAIGTMTDADPLPPR
;
A
#
# COMPACT_ATOMS: atom_id res chain seq x y z
N MET A 1 -18.29 -9.96 -15.51
CA MET A 1 -19.12 -9.15 -14.61
C MET A 1 -18.38 -9.02 -13.28
N VAL A 2 -17.37 -8.15 -13.17
CA VAL A 2 -16.46 -8.18 -12.00
C VAL A 2 -15.91 -6.80 -11.59
N TYR A 3 -15.68 -5.87 -12.53
CA TYR A 3 -15.05 -4.58 -12.19
C TYR A 3 -15.96 -3.60 -11.43
N HIS A 4 -17.25 -3.54 -11.76
CA HIS A 4 -18.14 -2.48 -11.26
C HIS A 4 -18.73 -2.75 -9.87
N ASP A 5 -18.80 -4.01 -9.45
CA ASP A 5 -19.27 -4.39 -8.10
C ASP A 5 -18.14 -4.33 -7.06
N TYR A 6 -16.89 -4.52 -7.47
CA TYR A 6 -15.73 -4.35 -6.59
C TYR A 6 -15.63 -2.91 -6.08
N TYR A 7 -15.69 -1.91 -6.97
CA TYR A 7 -15.71 -0.49 -6.58
C TYR A 7 -16.95 -0.08 -5.78
N ARG A 8 -18.10 -0.75 -5.95
CA ARG A 8 -19.32 -0.42 -5.19
C ARG A 8 -19.26 -0.95 -3.76
N THR A 9 -18.66 -2.11 -3.59
CA THR A 9 -18.48 -2.76 -2.28
C THR A 9 -17.30 -2.14 -1.55
N TYR A 10 -16.16 -1.93 -2.23
CA TYR A 10 -15.00 -1.23 -1.68
C TYR A 10 -15.19 0.27 -1.53
N GLY A 11 -15.98 0.94 -2.37
CA GLY A 11 -16.28 2.36 -2.20
C GLY A 11 -17.11 2.60 -0.93
N LYS A 12 -18.10 1.74 -0.68
CA LYS A 12 -18.89 1.77 0.57
C LYS A 12 -18.10 1.29 1.79
N ALA A 13 -17.25 0.27 1.64
CA ALA A 13 -16.36 -0.16 2.71
C ALA A 13 -15.30 0.90 3.02
N LYS A 14 -14.75 1.57 1.99
CA LYS A 14 -13.84 2.70 2.11
C LYS A 14 -14.52 3.88 2.79
N GLU A 15 -15.74 4.24 2.42
CA GLU A 15 -16.49 5.32 3.11
C GLU A 15 -16.80 4.97 4.56
N ALA A 16 -17.31 3.76 4.85
CA ALA A 16 -17.60 3.33 6.22
C ALA A 16 -16.32 3.19 7.08
N PHE A 17 -15.21 2.78 6.49
CA PHE A 17 -13.93 2.65 7.17
C PHE A 17 -13.22 4.00 7.34
N LEU A 18 -13.31 4.89 6.35
CA LEU A 18 -12.87 6.28 6.46
C LEU A 18 -13.64 7.01 7.56
N ASP A 19 -14.90 6.66 7.81
CA ASP A 19 -15.69 7.22 8.90
C ASP A 19 -15.24 6.66 10.27
N ILE A 20 -14.86 5.38 10.35
CA ILE A 20 -14.36 4.73 11.58
C ILE A 20 -12.93 5.16 11.92
N HIS A 21 -12.10 5.39 10.90
CA HIS A 21 -10.66 5.69 11.03
C HIS A 21 -10.31 7.10 10.54
N ALA A 22 -11.28 8.01 10.47
CA ALA A 22 -11.08 9.38 9.96
C ALA A 22 -9.89 10.06 10.66
N ASP A 23 -9.84 9.95 11.98
CA ASP A 23 -8.81 10.54 12.83
C ASP A 23 -7.43 9.86 12.62
N ASP A 24 -7.41 8.56 12.33
CA ASP A 24 -6.18 7.82 12.01
C ASP A 24 -5.66 8.16 10.60
N ILE A 25 -6.57 8.52 9.68
CA ILE A 25 -6.30 8.74 8.26
C ILE A 25 -5.87 10.18 7.94
N GLU A 26 -6.29 11.18 8.73
CA GLU A 26 -5.71 12.54 8.65
C GLU A 26 -4.17 12.51 8.81
N THR A 27 -3.66 11.54 9.57
CA THR A 27 -2.22 11.30 9.77
C THR A 27 -1.48 10.85 8.50
N PHE A 28 -2.16 10.45 7.41
CA PHE A 28 -1.51 10.04 6.17
C PHE A 28 -1.39 11.13 5.11
N GLN A 29 -1.85 12.36 5.37
CA GLN A 29 -1.64 13.49 4.46
C GLN A 29 -0.15 13.78 4.19
N PHE A 30 0.76 13.34 5.07
CA PHE A 30 2.20 13.55 4.93
C PHE A 30 2.84 12.79 3.76
N THR A 31 2.21 11.78 3.17
CA THR A 31 2.85 10.97 2.12
C THR A 31 3.19 11.76 0.85
N TYR A 32 2.45 12.84 0.58
CA TYR A 32 2.73 13.75 -0.53
C TYR A 32 3.83 14.75 -0.23
N ASP A 33 3.83 15.30 0.99
CA ASP A 33 4.72 16.38 1.38
C ASP A 33 6.09 15.85 1.86
N ASP A 34 6.11 14.64 2.42
CA ASP A 34 7.29 13.96 2.94
C ASP A 34 7.22 12.44 2.64
N PRO A 35 7.71 11.99 1.46
CA PRO A 35 7.69 10.58 1.09
C PRO A 35 8.63 9.73 1.97
N ASP A 36 9.63 10.32 2.63
CA ASP A 36 10.51 9.63 3.58
C ASP A 36 9.74 9.23 4.84
N LEU A 37 8.99 10.18 5.42
CA LEU A 37 8.10 9.95 6.55
C LEU A 37 6.98 9.00 6.17
N GLY A 38 6.36 9.19 5.00
CA GLY A 38 5.34 8.30 4.47
C GLY A 38 5.81 6.85 4.40
N LEU A 39 7.01 6.61 3.85
CA LEU A 39 7.57 5.26 3.75
C LEU A 39 7.88 4.68 5.14
N ALA A 40 8.36 5.48 6.08
CA ALA A 40 8.59 5.05 7.46
C ALA A 40 7.29 4.61 8.14
N LEU A 41 6.20 5.38 7.97
CA LEU A 41 4.89 5.06 8.53
C LEU A 41 4.30 3.78 7.92
N VAL A 42 4.35 3.62 6.59
CA VAL A 42 3.88 2.39 5.93
C VAL A 42 4.65 1.16 6.42
N THR A 43 5.98 1.29 6.55
CA THR A 43 6.83 0.20 7.07
C THR A 43 6.49 -0.12 8.53
N LEU A 44 6.22 0.91 9.35
CA LEU A 44 5.79 0.73 10.73
C LEU A 44 4.44 0.00 10.79
N CYS A 45 3.46 0.40 9.96
CA CYS A 45 2.17 -0.27 9.86
C CYS A 45 2.34 -1.77 9.59
N ALA A 46 3.18 -2.15 8.61
CA ALA A 46 3.48 -3.54 8.34
C ALA A 46 3.96 -4.29 9.60
N SER A 47 4.87 -3.70 10.39
CA SER A 47 5.41 -4.35 11.59
C SER A 47 4.47 -4.40 12.79
N MET A 48 3.45 -3.52 12.87
CA MET A 48 2.66 -3.34 14.10
C MET A 48 1.23 -3.89 14.05
N TYR A 49 0.65 -4.03 12.86
CA TYR A 49 -0.76 -4.40 12.70
C TYR A 49 -0.91 -5.78 12.09
N ASP A 50 -1.95 -6.51 12.49
CA ASP A 50 -2.25 -7.87 11.99
C ASP A 50 -3.59 -7.94 11.26
N GLU A 51 -4.26 -6.82 11.09
CA GLU A 51 -5.54 -6.67 10.42
C GLU A 51 -5.33 -6.50 8.91
N PRO A 52 -5.63 -7.51 8.07
CA PRO A 52 -5.35 -7.45 6.63
C PRO A 52 -6.08 -6.28 5.94
N ASP A 53 -7.31 -5.99 6.34
CA ASP A 53 -8.11 -4.89 5.78
C ASP A 53 -7.46 -3.52 6.05
N PHE A 54 -6.89 -3.31 7.24
CA PHE A 54 -6.15 -2.10 7.56
C PHE A 54 -4.87 -1.99 6.72
N LEU A 55 -4.10 -3.07 6.60
CA LEU A 55 -2.87 -3.07 5.80
C LEU A 55 -3.15 -2.86 4.31
N PHE A 56 -4.26 -3.37 3.79
CA PHE A 56 -4.70 -3.08 2.42
C PHE A 56 -5.19 -1.64 2.25
N LEU A 57 -5.79 -1.02 3.25
CA LEU A 57 -6.04 0.42 3.20
C LEU A 57 -4.72 1.20 3.10
N VAL A 58 -3.74 0.88 3.95
CA VAL A 58 -2.41 1.53 3.91
C VAL A 58 -1.74 1.33 2.55
N SER A 59 -1.97 0.17 1.92
CA SER A 59 -1.49 -0.16 0.58
C SER A 59 -2.15 0.73 -0.50
N ALA A 60 -3.48 0.71 -0.56
CA ALA A 60 -4.29 1.37 -1.57
C ALA A 60 -4.44 2.91 -1.37
N GLY A 61 -3.82 3.48 -0.35
CA GLY A 61 -3.74 4.92 -0.14
C GLY A 61 -2.28 5.36 0.05
N PRO A 62 -1.76 5.39 1.28
CA PRO A 62 -0.42 5.89 1.59
C PRO A 62 0.72 5.32 0.72
N LEU A 63 0.80 4.00 0.58
CA LEU A 63 1.87 3.37 -0.20
C LEU A 63 1.73 3.64 -1.69
N GLU A 64 0.51 3.66 -2.21
CA GLU A 64 0.23 4.04 -3.59
C GLU A 64 0.62 5.50 -3.88
N ASP A 65 0.32 6.42 -2.96
CA ASP A 65 0.67 7.83 -3.10
C ASP A 65 2.20 8.03 -3.18
N ILE A 66 2.96 7.33 -2.34
CA ILE A 66 4.43 7.30 -2.39
C ILE A 66 4.93 6.78 -3.75
N LEU A 67 4.24 5.76 -4.31
CA LEU A 67 4.60 5.12 -5.57
C LEU A 67 4.07 5.83 -6.82
N ARG A 68 3.24 6.86 -6.66
CA ARG A 68 2.65 7.62 -7.78
C ARG A 68 3.71 8.35 -8.59
N LYS A 69 4.65 9.02 -7.92
CA LYS A 69 5.78 9.74 -8.53
C LYS A 69 7.04 9.69 -7.64
N PRO A 70 7.59 8.48 -7.36
CA PRO A 70 8.73 8.34 -6.48
C PRO A 70 9.99 8.90 -7.16
N ASP A 71 10.89 9.48 -6.36
CA ASP A 71 12.28 9.60 -6.79
C ASP A 71 12.99 8.23 -6.77
N GLN A 72 14.21 8.18 -7.30
CA GLN A 72 14.97 6.94 -7.37
C GLN A 72 15.35 6.38 -5.99
N ASN A 73 15.53 7.23 -4.98
CA ASN A 73 15.93 6.83 -3.64
C ASN A 73 14.75 6.16 -2.91
N ILE A 74 13.56 6.74 -2.98
CA ILE A 74 12.33 6.18 -2.43
C ILE A 74 12.03 4.83 -3.08
N LEU A 75 12.08 4.76 -4.41
CA LEU A 75 11.83 3.50 -5.12
C LEU A 75 12.83 2.41 -4.72
N ALA A 76 14.12 2.73 -4.61
CA ALA A 76 15.14 1.78 -4.16
C ALA A 76 14.89 1.28 -2.73
N ARG A 77 14.42 2.15 -1.84
CA ARG A 77 14.07 1.79 -0.45
C ARG A 77 12.83 0.90 -0.37
N VAL A 78 11.80 1.17 -1.16
CA VAL A 78 10.62 0.29 -1.27
C VAL A 78 11.05 -1.12 -1.71
N VAL A 79 11.89 -1.22 -2.74
CA VAL A 79 12.40 -2.51 -3.22
C VAL A 79 13.26 -3.19 -2.15
N ALA A 80 14.10 -2.44 -1.44
CA ALA A 80 14.90 -2.98 -0.36
C ALA A 80 14.03 -3.51 0.80
N GLU A 81 12.93 -2.83 1.13
CA GLU A 81 12.01 -3.25 2.18
C GLU A 81 11.21 -4.49 1.77
N ALA A 82 10.70 -4.55 0.54
CA ALA A 82 10.03 -5.75 0.00
C ALA A 82 10.92 -7.00 -0.02
N ARG A 83 12.25 -6.83 -0.08
CA ARG A 83 13.21 -7.94 0.04
C ARG A 83 13.38 -8.42 1.49
N LYS A 84 13.27 -7.52 2.46
CA LYS A 84 13.51 -7.80 3.88
C LYS A 84 12.24 -8.28 4.60
N SER A 85 11.10 -7.68 4.28
CA SER A 85 9.82 -7.92 4.92
C SER A 85 8.85 -8.58 3.95
N ALA A 86 8.54 -9.86 4.20
CA ALA A 86 7.52 -10.58 3.44
C ALA A 86 6.15 -9.90 3.57
N ARG A 87 5.87 -9.30 4.73
CA ARG A 87 4.63 -8.58 4.99
C ARG A 87 4.55 -7.26 4.22
N PHE A 88 5.63 -6.49 4.16
CA PHE A 88 5.68 -5.30 3.32
C PHE A 88 5.53 -5.67 1.83
N ARG A 89 6.18 -6.76 1.40
CA ARG A 89 6.00 -7.29 0.04
C ARG A 89 4.55 -7.70 -0.23
N TRP A 90 3.87 -8.29 0.75
CA TRP A 90 2.45 -8.62 0.66
C TRP A 90 1.59 -7.36 0.54
N MET A 91 1.88 -6.30 1.28
CA MET A 91 1.19 -5.01 1.11
C MET A 91 1.31 -4.44 -0.31
N LEU A 92 2.45 -4.62 -1.00
CA LEU A 92 2.58 -4.21 -2.40
C LEU A 92 1.59 -4.89 -3.34
N THR A 93 1.02 -6.04 -2.98
CA THR A 93 -0.05 -6.69 -3.77
C THR A 93 -1.38 -5.93 -3.71
N GLY A 94 -1.58 -5.11 -2.67
CA GLY A 94 -2.81 -4.35 -2.43
C GLY A 94 -2.87 -2.97 -3.09
N ILE A 95 -1.85 -2.55 -3.83
CA ILE A 95 -1.84 -1.25 -4.52
C ILE A 95 -2.59 -1.33 -5.86
N PHE A 96 -3.21 -0.23 -6.29
CA PHE A 96 -3.75 -0.18 -7.64
C PHE A 96 -2.63 0.14 -8.64
N LEU A 97 -2.16 -0.86 -9.39
CA LEU A 97 -1.06 -0.69 -10.35
C LEU A 97 -1.31 0.37 -11.43
N HIS A 98 -2.58 0.70 -11.73
CA HIS A 98 -2.93 1.75 -12.68
C HIS A 98 -2.79 3.17 -12.10
N ALA A 99 -2.70 3.30 -10.78
CA ALA A 99 -2.55 4.58 -10.08
C ALA A 99 -1.08 4.96 -9.80
N ILE A 100 -0.14 4.08 -10.12
CA ILE A 100 1.31 4.35 -10.10
C ILE A 100 1.85 4.55 -11.52
N SER A 101 2.97 5.27 -11.63
CA SER A 101 3.56 5.59 -12.93
C SER A 101 3.98 4.33 -13.72
N ASP A 102 3.93 4.40 -15.05
CA ASP A 102 4.36 3.29 -15.92
C ASP A 102 5.85 2.94 -15.75
N VAL A 103 6.67 3.87 -15.25
CA VAL A 103 8.08 3.63 -14.93
C VAL A 103 8.22 2.88 -13.61
N THR A 104 7.40 3.20 -12.61
CA THR A 104 7.38 2.56 -11.30
C THR A 104 6.83 1.14 -11.37
N ARG A 105 5.74 0.94 -12.14
CA ARG A 105 4.99 -0.31 -12.20
C ARG A 105 5.84 -1.57 -12.43
N PRO A 106 6.71 -1.66 -13.45
CA PRO A 106 7.49 -2.89 -13.68
C PRO A 106 8.44 -3.22 -12.53
N VAL A 107 9.00 -2.21 -11.85
CA VAL A 107 9.88 -2.41 -10.69
C VAL A 107 9.11 -3.01 -9.51
N ILE A 108 7.90 -2.51 -9.26
CA ILE A 108 7.06 -3.01 -8.17
C ILE A 108 6.52 -4.40 -8.47
N VAL A 109 6.09 -4.69 -9.70
CA VAL A 109 5.69 -6.04 -10.13
C VAL A 109 6.84 -7.03 -9.90
N LEU A 110 8.07 -6.65 -10.25
CA LEU A 110 9.24 -7.50 -10.00
C LEU A 110 9.50 -7.70 -8.49
N ALA A 111 9.30 -6.67 -7.67
CA ALA A 111 9.49 -6.74 -6.23
C ALA A 111 8.44 -7.63 -5.54
N ILE A 112 7.19 -7.61 -6.01
CA ILE A 112 6.12 -8.51 -5.57
C ILE A 112 6.46 -9.98 -5.90
N GLY A 113 7.03 -10.21 -7.09
CA GLY A 113 7.36 -11.54 -7.58
C GLY A 113 6.09 -12.33 -7.91
N THR A 114 5.91 -13.49 -7.28
CA THR A 114 4.76 -14.38 -7.50
C THR A 114 3.68 -14.26 -6.42
N MET A 115 3.82 -13.33 -5.48
CA MET A 115 2.89 -13.12 -4.38
C MET A 115 1.60 -12.44 -4.89
N THR A 116 0.47 -12.76 -4.25
CA THR A 116 -0.85 -12.23 -4.56
C THR A 116 -1.56 -11.77 -3.30
N ASP A 117 -2.59 -10.94 -3.46
CA ASP A 117 -3.46 -10.48 -2.37
C ASP A 117 -4.30 -11.61 -1.73
N ALA A 118 -4.45 -12.73 -2.44
CA ALA A 118 -5.08 -13.95 -1.94
C ALA A 118 -4.17 -14.77 -1.01
N ASP A 119 -2.86 -14.50 -0.98
CA ASP A 119 -1.96 -15.16 -0.03
C ASP A 119 -2.26 -14.72 1.42
N PRO A 120 -2.09 -15.60 2.41
CA PRO A 120 -2.30 -15.22 3.81
C PRO A 120 -1.33 -14.12 4.22
N LEU A 121 -1.79 -13.18 5.05
CA LEU A 121 -0.96 -12.15 5.65
C LEU A 121 0.27 -12.80 6.32
N PRO A 122 1.51 -12.48 5.88
CA PRO A 122 2.71 -13.02 6.51
C PRO A 122 2.81 -12.62 7.98
N PRO A 123 3.47 -13.39 8.85
CA PRO A 123 3.73 -12.97 10.23
C PRO A 123 4.63 -11.72 10.27
N ARG A 124 4.69 -11.06 11.44
CA ARG A 124 5.57 -9.93 11.72
C ARG A 124 7.05 -10.31 11.63
#